data_AF-A0A7X2T2Q1-F1
#
_entry.id   AF-A0A7X2T2Q1-F1
#
_cell.length_a   1.000
_cell.length_b   1.000
_cell.length_c   1.000
_cell.angle_alpha   90.00
_cell.angle_beta   90.00
_cell.angle_gamma   90.00
#
_symmetry.space_group_name_H-M   'P 1'
#
loop_
_entity.id
_entity.type
_entity.pdbx_description
1 polymer ?
#
loop_
_entity_poly.entity_id
_entity_poly.type
_entity_poly.pdbx_seq_one_letter_code
_entity_poly.pdbx_strand_id
1 'polypeptide(L)'
;MKDFSPVICIYKKAHPLILKSGKHPFCWDSETFKKESLPDSDALLTFCLIELSKYYDFFENVDDELFSLSRIYKALSRIQLEFYAKSMRNTEGLFIEKKNSGDNYVDSISLTDKSKTISFSYQAYMMCAYYDYYTASSDADKEMYKNFALEILNMLIDYRSSIYNESTDECCAICYALNIFYGLSKDEKSKMLLLDLCDELTDRLENKSSLLSSLSSSCFTVINLYKSYENTGIYKFKDKALNLSENLLSLYDRDTNIINLQVDKKDVKYTAIDLVLFMLTTLYYFKYDESNEDNFEHKKKLIPNMYKNLIINSGILTSFPEAPDLNSAERYKNFSYNANDLIEESKYKLSSIESPLSANMASIFVKNVSYSTKKCEFSHRKSSFDSSKNIFLFSMFIYLFENDFTSYICGNEKPLPKQKVSMNRKISKEYPLDNKIKENSQHSPKLAASLSPSVETVDKNSPHNKYEKNNAHQQPATVKLVVNEKSADINPQTLDKNKPSKKSSKK
;
A
#
# COMPACT_ATOMS: atom_id res chain seq x y z
N MET A 1 -23.92 -10.97 -8.33
CA MET A 1 -23.59 -9.64 -7.77
C MET A 1 -24.30 -9.29 -6.46
N LYS A 2 -25.52 -9.79 -6.13
CA LYS A 2 -26.18 -9.43 -4.85
C LYS A 2 -25.35 -9.70 -3.58
N ASP A 3 -24.41 -10.63 -3.64
CA ASP A 3 -23.57 -11.04 -2.51
C ASP A 3 -22.19 -10.36 -2.48
N PHE A 4 -21.85 -9.57 -3.51
CA PHE A 4 -20.67 -8.70 -3.53
C PHE A 4 -21.11 -7.28 -3.16
N SER A 5 -20.77 -6.83 -1.94
CA SER A 5 -20.71 -5.40 -1.63
C SER A 5 -19.39 -4.87 -2.20
N PRO A 6 -19.37 -4.15 -3.34
CA PRO A 6 -18.11 -3.68 -3.91
C PRO A 6 -17.41 -2.76 -2.92
N VAL A 7 -16.13 -3.02 -2.67
CA VAL A 7 -15.27 -2.10 -1.90
C VAL A 7 -14.97 -0.91 -2.81
N ILE A 8 -15.81 0.14 -2.73
CA ILE A 8 -15.70 1.34 -3.57
C ILE A 8 -14.48 2.19 -3.16
N CYS A 9 -14.07 2.12 -1.89
CA CYS A 9 -12.84 2.71 -1.34
C CYS A 9 -12.43 1.98 -0.05
N ILE A 10 -11.18 2.15 0.39
CA ILE A 10 -10.63 1.54 1.60
C ILE A 10 -10.37 2.58 2.70
N TYR A 11 -10.85 2.30 3.91
CA TYR A 11 -10.60 3.16 5.06
C TYR A 11 -9.22 2.92 5.69
N LYS A 12 -8.62 4.01 6.16
CA LYS A 12 -7.23 4.11 6.64
C LYS A 12 -6.87 3.05 7.67
N LYS A 13 -7.77 2.73 8.62
CA LYS A 13 -7.49 1.79 9.72
C LYS A 13 -8.74 1.05 10.19
N ALA A 14 -8.52 -0.16 10.70
CA ALA A 14 -9.50 -1.02 11.35
C ALA A 14 -8.80 -1.94 12.37
N HIS A 15 -9.55 -2.65 13.20
CA HIS A 15 -9.05 -3.85 13.87
C HIS A 15 -9.18 -5.05 12.91
N PRO A 16 -8.19 -5.97 12.81
CA PRO A 16 -8.25 -7.11 11.88
C PRO A 16 -9.22 -8.23 12.27
N LEU A 17 -10.08 -8.03 13.28
CA LEU A 17 -11.01 -9.07 13.72
C LEU A 17 -12.06 -9.31 12.64
N ILE A 18 -12.20 -10.57 12.22
CA ILE A 18 -13.28 -11.01 11.35
C ILE A 18 -14.45 -11.46 12.22
N LEU A 19 -15.61 -10.88 11.98
CA LEU A 19 -16.87 -11.27 12.56
C LEU A 19 -17.58 -12.27 11.63
N LYS A 20 -18.21 -13.29 12.23
CA LYS A 20 -19.12 -14.20 11.50
C LYS A 20 -20.52 -13.61 11.52
N SER A 21 -21.08 -13.31 10.34
CA SER A 21 -22.44 -12.77 10.19
C SER A 21 -23.35 -13.80 9.51
N GLY A 22 -24.64 -13.77 9.85
CA GLY A 22 -25.63 -14.73 9.32
C GLY A 22 -25.98 -14.54 7.84
N LYS A 23 -25.56 -13.44 7.21
CA LYS A 23 -25.80 -13.14 5.77
C LYS A 23 -24.54 -13.16 4.91
N HIS A 24 -23.40 -12.79 5.47
CA HIS A 24 -22.09 -12.90 4.83
C HIS A 24 -21.17 -13.62 5.83
N PRO A 25 -20.52 -14.72 5.45
CA PRO A 25 -19.86 -15.60 6.42
C PRO A 25 -18.73 -14.90 7.17
N PHE A 26 -18.12 -13.87 6.57
CA PHE A 26 -17.01 -13.10 7.12
C PHE A 26 -17.20 -11.60 6.80
N CYS A 27 -17.16 -10.75 7.82
CA CYS A 27 -17.13 -9.30 7.67
C CYS A 27 -16.17 -8.66 8.66
N TRP A 28 -15.59 -7.52 8.28
CA TRP A 28 -14.79 -6.70 9.19
C TRP A 28 -15.68 -6.03 10.23
N ASP A 29 -15.13 -5.80 11.43
CA ASP A 29 -15.77 -4.97 12.44
C ASP A 29 -15.75 -3.48 12.04
N SER A 30 -16.86 -3.02 11.45
CA SER A 30 -17.02 -1.64 10.98
C SER A 30 -17.04 -0.58 12.09
N GLU A 31 -17.25 -0.96 13.36
CA GLU A 31 -17.19 -0.01 14.48
C GLU A 31 -15.75 0.44 14.74
N THR A 32 -14.78 -0.38 14.36
CA THR A 32 -13.33 -0.08 14.50
C THR A 32 -12.78 0.78 13.37
N PHE A 33 -13.59 1.12 12.36
CA PHE A 33 -13.15 1.79 11.15
C PHE A 33 -12.82 3.27 11.38
N LYS A 34 -11.57 3.63 11.13
CA LYS A 34 -11.18 5.03 10.95
C LYS A 34 -11.54 5.46 9.54
N LYS A 35 -12.78 5.98 9.38
CA LYS A 35 -13.43 6.45 8.13
C LYS A 35 -12.72 7.60 7.40
N GLU A 36 -11.46 7.40 7.04
CA GLU A 36 -10.61 8.29 6.25
C GLU A 36 -10.16 7.51 5.01
N SER A 37 -10.37 8.04 3.82
CA SER A 37 -9.95 7.42 2.55
C SER A 37 -8.66 8.05 2.08
N LEU A 38 -7.72 7.25 1.59
CA LEU A 38 -6.40 7.70 1.16
C LEU A 38 -6.18 7.39 -0.32
N PRO A 39 -5.91 8.40 -1.18
CA PRO A 39 -5.70 8.18 -2.60
C PRO A 39 -4.61 7.16 -2.94
N ASP A 40 -3.52 7.08 -2.17
CA ASP A 40 -2.47 6.06 -2.34
C ASP A 40 -3.02 4.63 -2.22
N SER A 41 -3.77 4.38 -1.14
CA SER A 41 -4.33 3.09 -0.76
C SER A 41 -5.46 2.69 -1.71
N ASP A 42 -6.28 3.65 -2.08
CA ASP A 42 -7.40 3.50 -3.02
C ASP A 42 -6.89 3.19 -4.45
N ALA A 43 -5.87 3.92 -4.93
CA ALA A 43 -5.25 3.69 -6.23
C ALA A 43 -4.49 2.36 -6.30
N LEU A 44 -3.69 2.03 -5.28
CA LEU A 44 -2.96 0.76 -5.24
C LEU A 44 -3.88 -0.45 -5.06
N LEU A 45 -5.04 -0.30 -4.41
CA LEU A 45 -6.08 -1.34 -4.38
C LEU A 45 -6.62 -1.60 -5.78
N THR A 46 -6.96 -0.54 -6.52
CA THR A 46 -7.44 -0.64 -7.90
C THR A 46 -6.39 -1.27 -8.82
N PHE A 47 -5.11 -0.90 -8.68
CA PHE A 47 -4.00 -1.56 -9.36
C PHE A 47 -3.95 -3.06 -9.06
N CYS A 48 -4.00 -3.46 -7.78
CA CYS A 48 -4.04 -4.89 -7.40
C CYS A 48 -5.22 -5.64 -8.04
N LEU A 49 -6.40 -5.01 -8.13
CA LEU A 49 -7.58 -5.60 -8.76
C LEU A 49 -7.42 -5.76 -10.29
N ILE A 50 -6.73 -4.82 -10.94
CA ILE A 50 -6.43 -4.91 -12.38
C ILE A 50 -5.43 -6.04 -12.63
N GLU A 51 -4.34 -6.14 -11.86
CA GLU A 51 -3.37 -7.23 -12.00
C GLU A 51 -3.99 -8.60 -11.71
N LEU A 52 -4.80 -8.72 -10.65
CA LEU A 52 -5.59 -9.93 -10.40
C LEU A 52 -6.52 -10.26 -11.58
N SER A 53 -7.10 -9.25 -12.24
CA SER A 53 -7.93 -9.50 -13.43
C SER A 53 -7.13 -10.10 -14.59
N LYS A 54 -5.88 -9.66 -14.82
CA LYS A 54 -5.00 -10.23 -15.85
C LYS A 54 -4.63 -11.67 -15.52
N TYR A 55 -4.38 -11.99 -14.25
CA TYR A 55 -4.19 -13.37 -13.79
C TYR A 55 -5.44 -14.23 -14.04
N TYR A 56 -6.63 -13.75 -13.68
CA TYR A 56 -7.86 -14.53 -13.87
C TYR A 56 -8.28 -14.67 -15.35
N ASP A 57 -7.77 -13.87 -16.28
CA ASP A 57 -7.97 -14.09 -17.72
C ASP A 57 -7.33 -15.41 -18.20
N PHE A 58 -6.30 -15.94 -17.52
CA PHE A 58 -5.71 -17.24 -17.88
C PHE A 58 -6.65 -18.44 -17.73
N PHE A 59 -7.77 -18.28 -17.02
CA PHE A 59 -8.78 -19.33 -16.82
C PHE A 59 -9.84 -19.35 -17.93
N GLU A 60 -9.74 -18.50 -18.95
CA GLU A 60 -10.66 -18.52 -20.10
C GLU A 60 -10.66 -19.90 -20.78
N ASN A 61 -11.83 -20.53 -20.88
CA ASN A 61 -12.02 -21.92 -21.35
C ASN A 61 -11.42 -23.03 -20.45
N VAL A 62 -10.92 -22.68 -19.26
CA VAL A 62 -10.42 -23.63 -18.24
C VAL A 62 -11.40 -23.76 -17.09
N ASP A 63 -11.78 -22.64 -16.47
CA ASP A 63 -12.72 -22.58 -15.35
C ASP A 63 -13.57 -21.30 -15.46
N ASP A 64 -14.88 -21.47 -15.73
CA ASP A 64 -15.82 -20.37 -15.93
C ASP A 64 -16.07 -19.55 -14.64
N GLU A 65 -15.95 -20.17 -13.45
CA GLU A 65 -16.16 -19.48 -12.18
C GLU A 65 -14.94 -18.58 -11.86
N LEU A 66 -13.72 -19.08 -12.03
CA LEU A 66 -12.48 -18.31 -11.88
C LEU A 66 -12.33 -17.24 -12.97
N PHE A 67 -12.60 -17.56 -14.24
CA PHE A 67 -12.58 -16.56 -15.33
C PHE A 67 -13.60 -15.43 -15.10
N SER A 68 -14.73 -15.70 -14.43
CA SER A 68 -15.70 -14.65 -14.08
C SER A 68 -15.10 -13.58 -13.16
N LEU A 69 -14.08 -13.91 -12.36
CA LEU A 69 -13.39 -12.96 -11.49
C LEU A 69 -12.63 -11.90 -12.29
N SER A 70 -12.08 -12.20 -13.47
CA SER A 70 -11.40 -11.18 -14.29
C SER A 70 -12.37 -10.09 -14.73
N ARG A 71 -13.56 -10.49 -15.17
CA ARG A 71 -14.65 -9.58 -15.56
C ARG A 71 -15.16 -8.77 -14.36
N ILE A 72 -15.32 -9.40 -13.20
CA ILE A 72 -15.77 -8.74 -11.97
C ILE A 72 -14.75 -7.69 -11.51
N TYR A 73 -13.45 -8.01 -11.51
CA TYR A 73 -12.42 -7.09 -11.07
C TYR A 73 -12.20 -5.93 -12.05
N LYS A 74 -12.24 -6.17 -13.37
CA LYS A 74 -12.23 -5.08 -14.37
C LYS A 74 -13.42 -4.12 -14.18
N ALA A 75 -14.62 -4.65 -13.97
CA ALA A 75 -15.80 -3.83 -13.71
C ALA A 75 -15.71 -3.06 -12.38
N LEU A 76 -15.17 -3.68 -11.32
CA LEU A 76 -14.96 -3.05 -10.02
C LEU A 76 -13.93 -1.90 -10.12
N SER A 77 -12.80 -2.13 -10.78
CA SER A 77 -11.76 -1.12 -10.98
C SER A 77 -12.29 0.08 -11.76
N ARG A 78 -13.13 -0.13 -12.78
CA ARG A 78 -13.83 0.95 -13.49
C ARG A 78 -14.66 1.82 -12.54
N ILE A 79 -15.53 1.19 -11.74
CA ILE A 79 -16.43 1.87 -10.78
C ILE A 79 -15.62 2.64 -9.72
N GLN A 80 -14.51 2.06 -9.24
CA GLN A 80 -13.59 2.72 -8.31
C GLN A 80 -12.96 3.98 -8.92
N LEU A 81 -12.42 3.90 -10.13
CA LEU A 81 -11.82 5.06 -10.81
C LEU A 81 -12.85 6.16 -11.06
N GLU A 82 -14.02 5.83 -11.60
CA GLU A 82 -15.13 6.80 -11.77
C GLU A 82 -15.52 7.47 -10.44
N PHE A 83 -15.57 6.70 -9.33
CA PHE A 83 -15.81 7.23 -7.99
C PHE A 83 -14.67 8.14 -7.51
N TYR A 84 -13.41 7.79 -7.71
CA TYR A 84 -12.26 8.61 -7.31
C TYR A 84 -12.26 9.94 -8.07
N ALA A 85 -12.45 9.92 -9.40
CA ALA A 85 -12.55 11.13 -10.22
C ALA A 85 -13.67 12.07 -9.75
N LYS A 86 -14.80 11.51 -9.29
CA LYS A 86 -15.96 12.28 -8.85
C LYS A 86 -15.86 12.79 -7.41
N SER A 87 -15.26 12.01 -6.51
CA SER A 87 -15.45 12.16 -5.05
C SER A 87 -14.15 12.31 -4.24
N MET A 88 -12.98 11.97 -4.81
CA MET A 88 -11.68 12.01 -4.10
C MET A 88 -10.82 13.23 -4.44
N ARG A 89 -11.26 14.08 -5.37
CA ARG A 89 -10.54 15.31 -5.76
C ARG A 89 -11.01 16.55 -4.97
N ASN A 90 -10.13 17.52 -4.77
CA ASN A 90 -10.45 18.84 -4.23
C ASN A 90 -11.02 19.76 -5.32
N THR A 91 -11.31 21.02 -4.99
CA THR A 91 -11.81 22.04 -5.94
C THR A 91 -10.84 22.40 -7.06
N GLU A 92 -9.55 22.09 -6.91
CA GLU A 92 -8.49 22.33 -7.89
C GLU A 92 -8.28 21.12 -8.82
N GLY A 93 -9.00 20.00 -8.58
CA GLY A 93 -8.87 18.78 -9.36
C GLY A 93 -7.77 17.81 -8.90
N LEU A 94 -7.20 18.00 -7.70
CA LEU A 94 -6.13 17.17 -7.15
C LEU A 94 -6.68 16.15 -6.13
N PHE A 95 -6.15 14.93 -6.14
CA PHE A 95 -6.53 13.87 -5.20
C PHE A 95 -5.99 14.16 -3.78
N ILE A 96 -6.85 14.09 -2.77
CA ILE A 96 -6.50 14.41 -1.37
C ILE A 96 -7.14 13.42 -0.38
N GLU A 97 -6.64 13.38 0.87
CA GLU A 97 -7.32 12.64 1.94
C GLU A 97 -8.77 13.14 2.11
N LYS A 98 -9.73 12.22 2.09
CA LYS A 98 -11.13 12.49 2.42
C LYS A 98 -11.51 11.84 3.75
N LYS A 99 -12.45 12.42 4.47
CA LYS A 99 -13.12 11.81 5.62
C LYS A 99 -14.56 11.50 5.25
N ASN A 100 -15.03 10.27 5.47
CA ASN A 100 -16.46 9.96 5.38
C ASN A 100 -17.14 10.35 6.71
N SER A 101 -18.08 11.27 6.62
CA SER A 101 -18.92 11.73 7.74
C SER A 101 -20.30 11.07 7.75
N GLY A 102 -20.59 10.18 6.80
CA GLY A 102 -21.80 9.37 6.76
C GLY A 102 -21.84 8.27 7.82
N ASP A 103 -23.04 7.74 8.06
CA ASP A 103 -23.29 6.63 8.96
C ASP A 103 -22.72 5.30 8.40
N ASN A 104 -22.93 4.18 9.10
CA ASN A 104 -22.43 2.86 8.66
C ASN A 104 -23.25 2.24 7.52
N TYR A 105 -24.22 2.97 6.94
CA TYR A 105 -25.06 2.52 5.84
C TYR A 105 -24.52 2.97 4.49
N VAL A 106 -24.43 2.03 3.55
CA VAL A 106 -23.79 2.19 2.22
C VAL A 106 -24.36 3.36 1.42
N ASP A 107 -25.66 3.66 1.56
CA ASP A 107 -26.35 4.73 0.84
C ASP A 107 -26.04 6.16 1.35
N SER A 108 -25.14 6.32 2.34
CA SER A 108 -24.90 7.60 3.04
C SER A 108 -23.47 8.16 2.95
N ILE A 109 -22.66 7.72 1.97
CA ILE A 109 -21.29 8.22 1.80
C ILE A 109 -21.28 9.75 1.63
N SER A 110 -20.66 10.45 2.59
CA SER A 110 -20.54 11.91 2.63
C SER A 110 -19.07 12.26 2.86
N LEU A 111 -18.33 12.48 1.76
CA LEU A 111 -16.91 12.76 1.80
C LEU A 111 -16.64 14.27 1.96
N THR A 112 -15.80 14.61 2.93
CA THR A 112 -15.30 15.97 3.16
C THR A 112 -13.79 16.00 3.12
N ASP A 113 -13.22 17.06 2.57
CA ASP A 113 -11.78 17.32 2.49
C ASP A 113 -11.16 17.29 3.90
N LYS A 114 -10.16 16.41 4.10
CA LYS A 114 -9.47 16.28 5.38
C LYS A 114 -8.12 16.97 5.39
N SER A 115 -7.35 16.85 4.31
CA SER A 115 -6.05 17.50 4.15
C SER A 115 -6.17 18.71 3.22
N LYS A 116 -5.49 19.81 3.57
CA LYS A 116 -5.17 20.90 2.63
C LYS A 116 -3.80 20.71 1.97
N THR A 117 -2.95 19.86 2.54
CA THR A 117 -1.66 19.50 1.97
C THR A 117 -1.88 18.50 0.85
N ILE A 118 -1.41 18.84 -0.33
CA ILE A 118 -1.34 17.95 -1.51
C ILE A 118 -0.13 17.03 -1.32
N SER A 119 -0.28 15.75 -1.69
CA SER A 119 0.83 14.83 -1.88
C SER A 119 0.97 14.54 -3.37
N PHE A 120 2.20 14.49 -3.86
CA PHE A 120 2.51 14.16 -5.25
C PHE A 120 2.43 12.64 -5.47
N SER A 121 2.79 11.82 -4.49
CA SER A 121 2.66 10.35 -4.59
C SER A 121 1.20 9.92 -4.73
N TYR A 122 0.25 10.63 -4.11
CA TYR A 122 -1.20 10.42 -4.32
C TYR A 122 -1.60 10.59 -5.78
N GLN A 123 -1.04 11.59 -6.48
CA GLN A 123 -1.32 11.81 -7.90
C GLN A 123 -0.61 10.73 -8.73
N ALA A 124 0.65 10.42 -8.42
CA ALA A 124 1.45 9.44 -9.15
C ALA A 124 0.88 8.02 -9.09
N TYR A 125 0.34 7.58 -7.95
CA TYR A 125 -0.35 6.29 -7.85
C TYR A 125 -1.69 6.28 -8.59
N MET A 126 -2.46 7.38 -8.55
CA MET A 126 -3.67 7.50 -9.39
C MET A 126 -3.31 7.42 -10.88
N MET A 127 -2.29 8.14 -11.34
CA MET A 127 -1.76 8.05 -12.71
C MET A 127 -1.48 6.60 -13.13
N CYS A 128 -0.88 5.79 -12.25
CA CYS A 128 -0.66 4.36 -12.50
C CYS A 128 -1.99 3.61 -12.66
N ALA A 129 -2.92 3.74 -11.72
CA ALA A 129 -4.19 3.01 -11.74
C ALA A 129 -5.07 3.36 -12.95
N TYR A 130 -5.12 4.63 -13.38
CA TYR A 130 -5.85 5.04 -14.59
C TYR A 130 -5.18 4.51 -15.87
N TYR A 131 -3.84 4.51 -15.95
CA TYR A 131 -3.15 4.00 -17.13
C TYR A 131 -3.20 2.47 -17.21
N ASP A 132 -3.13 1.77 -16.09
CA ASP A 132 -3.25 0.32 -16.05
C ASP A 132 -4.67 -0.17 -16.38
N TYR A 133 -5.70 0.60 -16.00
CA TYR A 133 -7.04 0.32 -16.47
C TYR A 133 -7.16 0.48 -17.99
N TYR A 134 -6.49 1.47 -18.57
CA TYR A 134 -6.44 1.65 -20.02
C TYR A 134 -5.79 0.48 -20.77
N THR A 135 -4.71 -0.10 -20.24
CA THR A 135 -4.03 -1.25 -20.85
C THR A 135 -4.87 -2.53 -20.72
N ALA A 136 -5.51 -2.75 -19.57
CA ALA A 136 -6.31 -3.95 -19.29
C ALA A 136 -7.74 -3.93 -19.84
N SER A 137 -8.32 -2.76 -20.10
CA SER A 137 -9.71 -2.62 -20.55
C SER A 137 -9.88 -2.78 -22.07
N SER A 138 -11.05 -3.29 -22.46
CA SER A 138 -11.55 -3.32 -23.85
C SER A 138 -12.67 -2.30 -24.10
N ASP A 139 -12.98 -1.45 -23.12
CA ASP A 139 -14.12 -0.52 -23.19
C ASP A 139 -13.90 0.59 -24.22
N ALA A 140 -14.99 1.06 -24.84
CA ALA A 140 -14.95 2.08 -25.88
C ALA A 140 -14.45 3.45 -25.39
N ASP A 141 -14.60 3.75 -24.10
CA ASP A 141 -14.19 4.99 -23.46
C ASP A 141 -12.80 4.92 -22.78
N LYS A 142 -12.08 3.80 -22.91
CA LYS A 142 -10.82 3.58 -22.18
C LYS A 142 -9.72 4.62 -22.45
N GLU A 143 -9.70 5.23 -23.62
CA GLU A 143 -8.71 6.29 -23.97
C GLU A 143 -8.86 7.54 -23.07
N MET A 144 -10.04 7.77 -22.45
CA MET A 144 -10.22 8.84 -21.46
C MET A 144 -9.35 8.63 -20.21
N TYR A 145 -9.20 7.37 -19.78
CA TYR A 145 -8.40 7.00 -18.61
C TYR A 145 -6.90 7.24 -18.86
N LYS A 146 -6.42 6.87 -20.05
CA LYS A 146 -5.06 7.19 -20.54
C LYS A 146 -4.81 8.69 -20.57
N ASN A 147 -5.72 9.46 -21.15
CA ASN A 147 -5.58 10.91 -21.27
C ASN A 147 -5.50 11.56 -19.88
N PHE A 148 -6.35 11.15 -18.95
CA PHE A 148 -6.31 11.65 -17.57
C PHE A 148 -5.02 11.25 -16.82
N ALA A 149 -4.51 10.03 -17.03
CA ALA A 149 -3.19 9.65 -16.50
C ALA A 149 -2.06 10.54 -17.08
N LEU A 150 -2.10 10.85 -18.38
CA LEU A 150 -1.14 11.75 -19.03
C LEU A 150 -1.27 13.20 -18.57
N GLU A 151 -2.47 13.69 -18.23
CA GLU A 151 -2.65 15.00 -17.58
C GLU A 151 -1.94 15.05 -16.22
N ILE A 152 -2.06 13.99 -15.40
CA ILE A 152 -1.36 13.88 -14.12
C ILE A 152 0.16 13.80 -14.33
N LEU A 153 0.65 13.08 -15.34
CA LEU A 153 2.07 13.01 -15.68
C LEU A 153 2.64 14.40 -16.01
N ASN A 154 1.95 15.18 -16.85
CA ASN A 154 2.40 16.53 -17.19
C ASN A 154 2.44 17.42 -15.95
N MET A 155 1.47 17.31 -15.04
CA MET A 155 1.51 18.00 -13.74
C MET A 155 2.75 17.59 -12.92
N LEU A 156 3.06 16.29 -12.78
CA LEU A 156 4.28 15.86 -12.06
C LEU A 156 5.57 16.42 -12.67
N ILE A 157 5.63 16.53 -14.00
CA ILE A 157 6.77 17.12 -14.72
C ILE A 157 6.89 18.63 -14.45
N ASP A 158 5.77 19.36 -14.52
CA ASP A 158 5.73 20.81 -14.27
C ASP A 158 6.14 21.15 -12.82
N TYR A 159 5.79 20.28 -11.87
CA TYR A 159 6.13 20.40 -10.45
C TYR A 159 7.41 19.67 -10.02
N ARG A 160 8.25 19.18 -10.95
CA ARG A 160 9.49 18.41 -10.63
C ARG A 160 10.38 19.08 -9.58
N SER A 161 10.52 20.41 -9.62
CA SER A 161 11.34 21.16 -8.65
C SER A 161 10.76 21.12 -7.24
N SER A 162 9.43 21.05 -7.10
CA SER A 162 8.78 20.84 -5.81
C SER A 162 8.96 19.40 -5.34
N ILE A 163 8.80 18.42 -6.25
CA ILE A 163 9.02 16.99 -5.97
C ILE A 163 10.43 16.72 -5.44
N TYR A 164 11.47 17.39 -5.96
CA TYR A 164 12.85 17.25 -5.44
C TYR A 164 13.04 17.87 -4.05
N ASN A 165 12.13 18.69 -3.55
CA ASN A 165 12.16 19.22 -2.18
C ASN A 165 11.32 18.39 -1.18
N GLU A 166 10.65 17.34 -1.65
CA GLU A 166 9.87 16.44 -0.78
C GLU A 166 10.74 15.52 0.08
N SER A 167 10.11 14.92 1.10
CA SER A 167 10.76 13.92 1.95
C SER A 167 11.22 12.69 1.15
N THR A 168 12.27 12.01 1.60
CA THR A 168 12.78 10.79 0.94
C THR A 168 11.70 9.72 0.76
N ASP A 169 10.77 9.55 1.70
CA ASP A 169 9.67 8.59 1.57
C ASP A 169 8.70 8.96 0.42
N GLU A 170 8.37 10.25 0.30
CA GLU A 170 7.50 10.76 -0.77
C GLU A 170 8.20 10.68 -2.13
N CYS A 171 9.49 11.04 -2.22
CA CYS A 171 10.31 10.86 -3.41
C CYS A 171 10.41 9.37 -3.83
N CYS A 172 10.60 8.45 -2.87
CA CYS A 172 10.60 7.01 -3.13
C CYS A 172 9.25 6.51 -3.66
N ALA A 173 8.14 6.99 -3.10
CA ALA A 173 6.79 6.63 -3.56
C ALA A 173 6.51 7.14 -4.98
N ILE A 174 6.93 8.37 -5.32
CA ILE A 174 6.81 8.93 -6.67
C ILE A 174 7.71 8.17 -7.66
N CYS A 175 8.97 7.89 -7.29
CA CYS A 175 9.89 7.10 -8.11
C CYS A 175 9.36 5.68 -8.37
N TYR A 176 8.72 5.07 -7.38
CA TYR A 176 8.08 3.75 -7.52
C TYR A 176 6.87 3.78 -8.46
N ALA A 177 6.00 4.79 -8.32
CA ALA A 177 4.90 5.02 -9.26
C ALA A 177 5.41 5.28 -10.69
N LEU A 178 6.48 6.06 -10.87
CA LEU A 178 7.09 6.28 -12.18
C LEU A 178 7.72 5.00 -12.76
N ASN A 179 8.28 4.10 -11.93
CA ASN A 179 8.72 2.78 -12.34
C ASN A 179 7.55 1.92 -12.86
N ILE A 180 6.41 1.90 -12.14
CA ILE A 180 5.18 1.21 -12.60
C ILE A 180 4.71 1.82 -13.93
N PHE A 181 4.52 3.14 -13.96
CA PHE A 181 3.98 3.83 -15.12
C PHE A 181 4.87 3.72 -16.36
N TYR A 182 6.19 3.86 -16.24
CA TYR A 182 7.11 3.64 -17.37
C TYR A 182 7.21 2.16 -17.75
N GLY A 183 7.00 1.24 -16.80
CA GLY A 183 6.79 -0.19 -17.05
C GLY A 183 5.64 -0.42 -18.05
N LEU A 184 4.49 0.18 -17.78
CA LEU A 184 3.25 0.06 -18.56
C LEU A 184 3.23 0.87 -19.87
N SER A 185 3.71 2.12 -19.84
CA SER A 185 3.51 3.10 -20.92
C SER A 185 4.68 3.23 -21.89
N LYS A 186 5.91 2.96 -21.43
CA LYS A 186 7.16 3.33 -22.09
C LYS A 186 7.24 4.82 -22.50
N ASP A 187 6.55 5.70 -21.77
CA ASP A 187 6.61 7.15 -22.02
C ASP A 187 7.97 7.75 -21.65
N GLU A 188 8.63 8.37 -22.63
CA GLU A 188 9.97 8.94 -22.43
C GLU A 188 9.99 10.18 -21.52
N LYS A 189 8.89 10.94 -21.36
CA LYS A 189 8.88 12.04 -20.38
C LYS A 189 8.86 11.51 -18.94
N SER A 190 8.04 10.48 -18.68
CA SER A 190 8.01 9.76 -17.41
C SER A 190 9.37 9.14 -17.10
N LYS A 191 10.05 8.60 -18.11
CA LYS A 191 11.41 8.07 -17.97
C LYS A 191 12.40 9.15 -17.54
N MET A 192 12.40 10.34 -18.14
CA MET A 192 13.33 11.41 -17.73
C MET A 192 13.15 11.78 -16.25
N LEU A 193 11.90 11.96 -15.78
CA LEU A 193 11.63 12.25 -14.37
C LEU A 193 12.00 11.07 -13.44
N LEU A 194 11.84 9.83 -13.91
CA LEU A 194 12.29 8.63 -13.20
C LEU A 194 13.81 8.60 -13.02
N LEU A 195 14.57 8.88 -14.08
CA LEU A 195 16.04 8.91 -14.04
C LEU A 195 16.56 9.97 -13.08
N ASP A 196 16.03 11.20 -13.16
CA ASP A 196 16.36 12.30 -12.24
C ASP A 196 16.12 11.90 -10.78
N LEU A 197 14.95 11.30 -10.47
CA LEU A 197 14.61 10.85 -9.12
C LEU A 197 15.48 9.69 -8.63
N CYS A 198 15.90 8.77 -9.50
CA CYS A 198 16.80 7.69 -9.12
C CYS A 198 18.18 8.20 -8.71
N ASP A 199 18.73 9.19 -9.43
CA ASP A 199 20.01 9.79 -9.03
C ASP A 199 19.85 10.63 -7.75
N GLU A 200 18.83 11.50 -7.64
CA GLU A 200 18.52 12.26 -6.41
C GLU A 200 18.36 11.36 -5.17
N LEU A 201 17.63 10.24 -5.30
CA LEU A 201 17.46 9.27 -4.21
C LEU A 201 18.76 8.52 -3.87
N THR A 202 19.65 8.29 -4.85
CA THR A 202 20.95 7.69 -4.54
C THR A 202 21.83 8.69 -3.79
N ASP A 203 21.89 9.94 -4.24
CA ASP A 203 22.75 10.96 -3.67
C ASP A 203 22.34 11.26 -2.21
N ARG A 204 21.04 11.22 -1.89
CA ARG A 204 20.53 11.23 -0.51
C ARG A 204 21.03 10.05 0.33
N LEU A 205 21.18 8.87 -0.26
CA LEU A 205 21.52 7.63 0.45
C LEU A 205 23.04 7.43 0.62
N GLU A 206 23.85 7.90 -0.31
CA GLU A 206 25.33 7.86 -0.23
C GLU A 206 25.89 8.80 0.86
N ASN A 207 25.12 9.81 1.28
CA ASN A 207 25.38 10.63 2.45
C ASN A 207 25.27 9.81 3.75
N LYS A 208 26.36 9.11 4.13
CA LYS A 208 26.52 8.07 5.18
C LYS A 208 25.68 8.12 6.47
N SER A 209 25.14 9.27 6.89
CA SER A 209 24.21 9.38 8.01
C SER A 209 22.78 8.90 7.68
N SER A 210 22.41 8.74 6.40
CA SER A 210 21.04 8.45 5.97
C SER A 210 20.66 6.95 5.96
N LEU A 211 21.61 6.05 5.66
CA LEU A 211 21.38 4.58 5.72
C LEU A 211 20.85 4.12 7.09
N LEU A 212 21.26 4.78 8.17
CA LEU A 212 20.79 4.52 9.54
C LEU A 212 19.57 5.38 9.95
N SER A 213 19.22 6.42 9.20
CA SER A 213 18.12 7.33 9.58
C SER A 213 16.74 6.75 9.25
N SER A 214 16.64 5.96 8.18
CA SER A 214 15.44 5.21 7.81
C SER A 214 15.76 3.94 7.01
N LEU A 215 15.59 2.78 7.66
CA LEU A 215 15.76 1.47 7.04
C LEU A 215 14.78 1.28 5.88
N SER A 216 13.50 1.60 6.08
CA SER A 216 12.45 1.47 5.07
C SER A 216 12.76 2.31 3.82
N SER A 217 13.14 3.58 3.98
CA SER A 217 13.43 4.46 2.84
C SER A 217 14.66 3.95 2.07
N SER A 218 15.70 3.50 2.78
CA SER A 218 16.91 2.93 2.19
C SER A 218 16.63 1.69 1.35
N CYS A 219 15.86 0.73 1.89
CA CYS A 219 15.43 -0.46 1.15
C CYS A 219 14.53 -0.08 -0.05
N PHE A 220 13.66 0.91 0.10
CA PHE A 220 12.76 1.36 -0.95
C PHE A 220 13.51 2.04 -2.12
N THR A 221 14.51 2.87 -1.84
CA THR A 221 15.44 3.41 -2.86
C THR A 221 16.09 2.28 -3.65
N VAL A 222 16.59 1.25 -2.97
CA VAL A 222 17.24 0.11 -3.63
C VAL A 222 16.27 -0.69 -4.51
N ILE A 223 15.04 -0.94 -4.05
CA ILE A 223 13.99 -1.58 -4.86
C ILE A 223 13.66 -0.73 -6.10
N ASN A 224 13.58 0.60 -5.95
CA ASN A 224 13.40 1.52 -7.07
C ASN A 224 14.54 1.44 -8.09
N LEU A 225 15.80 1.42 -7.64
CA LEU A 225 16.96 1.28 -8.53
C LEU A 225 16.93 -0.05 -9.30
N TYR A 226 16.59 -1.17 -8.64
CA TYR A 226 16.43 -2.45 -9.34
C TYR A 226 15.31 -2.43 -10.38
N LYS A 227 14.14 -1.86 -10.06
CA LYS A 227 13.03 -1.72 -11.02
C LYS A 227 13.36 -0.75 -12.15
N SER A 228 14.14 0.30 -11.90
CA SER A 228 14.62 1.20 -12.95
C SER A 228 15.64 0.51 -13.86
N TYR A 229 16.50 -0.36 -13.33
CA TYR A 229 17.34 -1.23 -14.17
C TYR A 229 16.48 -2.17 -15.04
N GLU A 230 15.54 -2.93 -14.45
CA GLU A 230 14.62 -3.80 -15.19
C GLU A 230 13.88 -3.06 -16.32
N ASN A 231 13.39 -1.85 -16.04
CA ASN A 231 12.58 -1.08 -16.98
C ASN A 231 13.40 -0.38 -18.09
N THR A 232 14.65 -0.01 -17.83
CA THR A 232 15.47 0.85 -18.71
C THR A 232 16.71 0.18 -19.32
N GLY A 233 17.18 -0.91 -18.73
CA GLY A 233 18.46 -1.56 -19.07
C GLY A 233 19.71 -0.79 -18.61
N ILE A 234 19.58 0.31 -17.85
CA ILE A 234 20.71 1.14 -17.44
C ILE A 234 21.47 0.48 -16.27
N TYR A 235 22.61 -0.16 -16.57
CA TYR A 235 23.43 -0.90 -15.61
C TYR A 235 23.89 -0.09 -14.39
N LYS A 236 24.09 1.24 -14.52
CA LYS A 236 24.40 2.16 -13.40
C LYS A 236 23.47 1.94 -12.20
N PHE A 237 22.19 1.66 -12.43
CA PHE A 237 21.23 1.42 -11.36
C PHE A 237 21.37 0.02 -10.74
N LYS A 238 21.67 -1.02 -11.53
CA LYS A 238 22.00 -2.36 -11.02
C LYS A 238 23.22 -2.30 -10.10
N ASP A 239 24.29 -1.64 -10.55
CA ASP A 239 25.56 -1.56 -9.83
C ASP A 239 25.39 -0.77 -8.52
N LYS A 240 24.72 0.40 -8.57
CA LYS A 240 24.33 1.16 -7.37
C LYS A 240 23.47 0.31 -6.42
N ALA A 241 22.45 -0.39 -6.93
CA ALA A 241 21.54 -1.21 -6.12
C ALA A 241 22.24 -2.39 -5.45
N LEU A 242 23.18 -3.07 -6.12
CA LEU A 242 23.99 -4.15 -5.55
C LEU A 242 24.87 -3.63 -4.39
N ASN A 243 25.63 -2.55 -4.62
CA ASN A 243 26.48 -1.94 -3.59
C ASN A 243 25.68 -1.50 -2.36
N LEU A 244 24.51 -0.87 -2.56
CA LEU A 244 23.63 -0.45 -1.47
C LEU A 244 22.97 -1.63 -0.75
N SER A 245 22.61 -2.70 -1.49
CA SER A 245 22.07 -3.92 -0.91
C SER A 245 23.07 -4.64 -0.01
N GLU A 246 24.35 -4.70 -0.40
CA GLU A 246 25.40 -5.31 0.42
C GLU A 246 25.59 -4.54 1.73
N ASN A 247 25.61 -3.21 1.66
CA ASN A 247 25.64 -2.34 2.84
C ASN A 247 24.43 -2.58 3.76
N LEU A 248 23.22 -2.70 3.22
CA LEU A 248 22.01 -3.01 4.00
C LEU A 248 22.09 -4.43 4.59
N LEU A 249 22.53 -5.42 3.82
CA LEU A 249 22.63 -6.81 4.28
C LEU A 249 23.67 -6.99 5.39
N SER A 250 24.68 -6.12 5.45
CA SER A 250 25.65 -6.07 6.57
C SER A 250 25.00 -5.74 7.93
N LEU A 251 23.81 -5.14 7.94
CA LEU A 251 23.03 -4.90 9.15
C LEU A 251 22.37 -6.18 9.69
N TYR A 252 22.29 -7.27 8.92
CA TYR A 252 21.66 -8.51 9.37
C TYR A 252 22.63 -9.37 10.20
N ASP A 253 22.36 -9.45 11.50
CA ASP A 253 23.05 -10.36 12.41
C ASP A 253 22.54 -11.80 12.17
N ARG A 254 23.46 -12.69 11.77
CA ARG A 254 23.17 -14.08 11.42
C ARG A 254 23.01 -14.99 12.64
N ASP A 255 23.58 -14.62 13.78
CA ASP A 255 23.51 -15.39 15.02
C ASP A 255 22.17 -15.14 15.71
N THR A 256 21.78 -13.87 15.85
CA THR A 256 20.46 -13.52 16.43
C THR A 256 19.32 -13.53 15.39
N ASN A 257 19.64 -13.53 14.10
CA ASN A 257 18.69 -13.50 12.98
C ASN A 257 17.82 -12.22 12.94
N ILE A 258 18.39 -11.07 13.33
CA ILE A 258 17.71 -9.76 13.36
C ILE A 258 18.50 -8.65 12.66
N ILE A 259 17.82 -7.55 12.33
CA ILE A 259 18.43 -6.38 11.68
C ILE A 259 19.00 -5.46 12.77
N ASN A 260 20.32 -5.48 12.96
CA ASN A 260 21.04 -4.67 13.94
C ASN A 260 21.16 -3.21 13.46
N LEU A 261 20.24 -2.37 13.96
CA LEU A 261 20.21 -0.93 13.68
C LEU A 261 21.23 -0.11 14.51
N GLN A 262 22.20 -0.75 15.16
CA GLN A 262 23.22 -0.11 16.02
C GLN A 262 22.64 0.80 17.11
N VAL A 263 21.51 0.40 17.70
CA VAL A 263 20.84 1.17 18.75
C VAL A 263 20.94 0.45 20.09
N ASP A 264 21.61 1.07 21.07
CA ASP A 264 21.71 0.59 22.47
C ASP A 264 20.38 0.70 23.23
N LYS A 265 19.35 0.00 22.75
CA LYS A 265 18.02 -0.09 23.34
C LYS A 265 17.71 -1.52 23.74
N LYS A 266 17.06 -1.65 24.90
CA LYS A 266 16.56 -2.93 25.44
C LYS A 266 15.49 -3.54 24.54
N ASP A 267 14.70 -2.69 23.87
CA ASP A 267 13.70 -3.09 22.89
C ASP A 267 13.86 -2.26 21.61
N VAL A 268 13.99 -2.93 20.47
CA VAL A 268 14.03 -2.33 19.12
C VAL A 268 12.63 -2.43 18.51
N LYS A 269 12.16 -1.37 17.85
CA LYS A 269 10.86 -1.36 17.15
C LYS A 269 11.09 -1.46 15.66
N TYR A 270 10.34 -2.36 15.02
CA TYR A 270 10.30 -2.47 13.55
C TYR A 270 8.85 -2.32 13.10
N THR A 271 8.64 -1.66 11.97
CA THR A 271 7.34 -1.64 11.26
C THR A 271 7.28 -2.77 10.24
N ALA A 272 6.08 -3.06 9.72
CA ALA A 272 5.94 -4.04 8.64
C ALA A 272 6.73 -3.67 7.38
N ILE A 273 6.81 -2.37 7.08
CA ILE A 273 7.57 -1.85 5.94
C ILE A 273 9.06 -2.15 6.13
N ASP A 274 9.61 -1.90 7.33
CA ASP A 274 11.02 -2.19 7.63
C ASP A 274 11.38 -3.67 7.36
N LEU A 275 10.59 -4.60 7.90
CA LEU A 275 10.88 -6.03 7.83
C LEU A 275 10.64 -6.61 6.43
N VAL A 276 9.57 -6.18 5.75
CA VAL A 276 9.23 -6.68 4.42
C VAL A 276 10.13 -6.08 3.36
N LEU A 277 10.37 -4.76 3.35
CA LEU A 277 11.26 -4.14 2.35
C LEU A 277 12.70 -4.67 2.48
N PHE A 278 13.20 -4.89 3.70
CA PHE A 278 14.53 -5.50 3.90
C PHE A 278 14.64 -6.91 3.30
N MET A 279 13.60 -7.73 3.45
CA MET A 279 13.52 -9.02 2.77
C MET A 279 13.48 -8.86 1.25
N LEU A 280 12.64 -7.97 0.72
CA LEU A 280 12.50 -7.76 -0.72
C LEU A 280 13.82 -7.29 -1.35
N THR A 281 14.52 -6.34 -0.72
CA THR A 281 15.88 -5.94 -1.11
C THR A 281 16.84 -7.12 -1.11
N THR A 282 16.79 -8.00 -0.09
CA THR A 282 17.66 -9.18 -0.01
C THR A 282 17.35 -10.22 -1.10
N LEU A 283 16.08 -10.44 -1.44
CA LEU A 283 15.69 -11.30 -2.56
C LEU A 283 16.20 -10.74 -3.89
N TYR A 284 16.06 -9.43 -4.10
CA TYR A 284 16.53 -8.73 -5.30
C TYR A 284 18.05 -8.74 -5.43
N TYR A 285 18.78 -8.53 -4.34
CA TYR A 285 20.23 -8.68 -4.29
C TYR A 285 20.65 -10.05 -4.82
N PHE A 286 20.05 -11.13 -4.31
CA PHE A 286 20.38 -12.49 -4.78
C PHE A 286 19.85 -12.84 -6.17
N LYS A 287 18.86 -12.12 -6.71
CA LYS A 287 18.39 -12.22 -8.10
C LYS A 287 19.40 -11.63 -9.10
N TYR A 288 20.16 -10.60 -8.70
CA TYR A 288 21.08 -9.86 -9.58
C TYR A 288 22.57 -10.02 -9.27
N ASP A 289 22.94 -10.58 -8.12
CA ASP A 289 24.32 -10.93 -7.79
C ASP A 289 24.76 -12.23 -8.49
N GLU A 290 25.25 -12.03 -9.71
CA GLU A 290 25.88 -13.04 -10.59
C GLU A 290 27.25 -13.51 -10.08
N SER A 291 27.87 -12.83 -9.10
CA SER A 291 29.26 -13.10 -8.70
C SER A 291 29.45 -14.28 -7.74
N ASN A 292 28.34 -14.89 -7.29
CA ASN A 292 28.29 -15.78 -6.12
C ASN A 292 27.54 -17.11 -6.42
N GLU A 293 27.99 -17.89 -7.40
CA GLU A 293 27.50 -19.28 -7.58
C GLU A 293 27.91 -20.17 -6.39
N ASP A 294 29.16 -20.06 -5.92
CA ASP A 294 29.68 -20.81 -4.75
C ASP A 294 28.94 -20.50 -3.43
N ASN A 295 28.14 -19.42 -3.38
CA ASN A 295 27.42 -18.98 -2.20
C ASN A 295 25.96 -19.53 -2.14
N PHE A 296 25.54 -20.38 -3.09
CA PHE A 296 24.17 -20.89 -3.19
C PHE A 296 23.64 -21.52 -1.88
N GLU A 297 24.43 -22.37 -1.21
CA GLU A 297 24.03 -22.97 0.07
C GLU A 297 23.92 -21.96 1.23
N HIS A 298 24.63 -20.82 1.13
CA HIS A 298 24.45 -19.72 2.07
C HIS A 298 23.13 -18.98 1.80
N LYS A 299 22.88 -18.62 0.53
CA LYS A 299 21.61 -17.99 0.07
C LYS A 299 20.39 -18.82 0.52
N LYS A 300 20.47 -20.14 0.34
CA LYS A 300 19.45 -21.16 0.69
C LYS A 300 19.14 -21.26 2.18
N LYS A 301 20.04 -20.85 3.08
CA LYS A 301 19.80 -20.82 4.54
C LYS A 301 19.36 -19.43 5.01
N LEU A 302 19.94 -18.38 4.45
CA LEU A 302 19.68 -17.01 4.86
C LEU A 302 18.22 -16.59 4.59
N ILE A 303 17.71 -16.80 3.38
CA ILE A 303 16.35 -16.38 3.01
C ILE A 303 15.27 -17.09 3.87
N PRO A 304 15.28 -18.43 4.06
CA PRO A 304 14.31 -19.08 4.94
C PRO A 304 14.43 -18.66 6.41
N ASN A 305 15.64 -18.41 6.91
CA ASN A 305 15.84 -17.91 8.27
C ASN A 305 15.27 -16.49 8.45
N MET A 306 15.50 -15.61 7.49
CA MET A 306 14.91 -14.27 7.47
C MET A 306 13.39 -14.32 7.38
N TYR A 307 12.82 -15.15 6.51
CA TYR A 307 11.37 -15.32 6.41
C TYR A 307 10.76 -15.84 7.70
N LYS A 308 11.33 -16.91 8.26
CA LYS A 308 10.89 -17.50 9.52
C LYS A 308 10.99 -16.51 10.68
N ASN A 309 12.09 -15.77 10.81
CA ASN A 309 12.30 -14.91 11.98
C ASN A 309 11.66 -13.52 11.84
N LEU A 310 11.84 -12.85 10.70
CA LEU A 310 11.38 -11.47 10.49
C LEU A 310 9.90 -11.37 10.12
N ILE A 311 9.28 -12.41 9.52
CA ILE A 311 7.85 -12.36 9.14
C ILE A 311 6.98 -13.27 10.03
N ILE A 312 7.41 -14.51 10.26
CA ILE A 312 6.57 -15.49 10.97
C ILE A 312 6.71 -15.34 12.50
N ASN A 313 7.91 -15.53 13.05
CA ASN A 313 8.16 -15.45 14.50
C ASN A 313 8.03 -14.02 15.04
N SER A 314 8.17 -13.01 14.19
CA SER A 314 7.84 -11.63 14.56
C SER A 314 6.33 -11.42 14.74
N GLY A 315 5.50 -12.31 14.17
CA GLY A 315 4.07 -12.17 13.96
C GLY A 315 3.67 -10.78 13.49
N ILE A 316 4.46 -10.24 12.56
CA ILE A 316 4.08 -9.03 11.83
C ILE A 316 2.85 -9.30 10.95
N LEU A 317 2.71 -10.55 10.49
CA LEU A 317 1.56 -11.09 9.78
C LEU A 317 0.58 -11.73 10.78
N THR A 318 -0.72 -11.46 10.63
CA THR A 318 -1.79 -11.92 11.54
C THR A 318 -2.39 -13.28 11.18
N SER A 319 -2.47 -13.60 9.90
CA SER A 319 -2.94 -14.88 9.36
C SER A 319 -2.56 -14.96 7.87
N PHE A 320 -2.72 -16.12 7.24
CA PHE A 320 -2.45 -16.30 5.81
C PHE A 320 -3.54 -17.15 5.12
N PRO A 321 -3.96 -16.86 3.88
CA PRO A 321 -4.98 -17.65 3.19
C PRO A 321 -4.64 -19.15 3.11
N GLU A 322 -5.65 -20.01 3.11
CA GLU A 322 -5.44 -21.42 2.82
C GLU A 322 -5.06 -21.63 1.34
N ALA A 323 -4.40 -22.75 1.05
CA ALA A 323 -4.14 -23.16 -0.33
C ALA A 323 -5.47 -23.48 -1.06
N PRO A 324 -5.58 -23.23 -2.39
CA PRO A 324 -6.78 -23.56 -3.16
C PRO A 324 -7.15 -25.05 -3.05
N ASP A 325 -8.44 -25.38 -3.05
CA ASP A 325 -8.88 -26.78 -2.93
C ASP A 325 -8.37 -27.67 -4.08
N LEU A 326 -8.31 -28.98 -3.85
CA LEU A 326 -7.85 -29.97 -4.86
C LEU A 326 -8.73 -30.04 -6.12
N ASN A 327 -9.91 -29.41 -6.12
CA ASN A 327 -10.79 -29.26 -7.28
C ASN A 327 -10.70 -27.86 -7.94
N SER A 328 -9.84 -26.96 -7.46
CA SER A 328 -9.54 -25.69 -8.11
C SER A 328 -8.37 -25.84 -9.10
N ALA A 329 -8.52 -25.25 -10.29
CA ALA A 329 -7.45 -25.15 -11.27
C ALA A 329 -6.20 -24.44 -10.72
N GLU A 330 -6.36 -23.50 -9.77
CA GLU A 330 -5.26 -22.77 -9.12
C GLU A 330 -4.33 -23.66 -8.27
N ARG A 331 -4.75 -24.89 -7.94
CA ARG A 331 -3.94 -25.86 -7.19
C ARG A 331 -2.94 -26.60 -8.09
N TYR A 332 -2.96 -26.35 -9.40
CA TYR A 332 -2.17 -27.03 -10.41
C TYR A 332 -1.44 -26.04 -11.33
N LYS A 333 -0.16 -26.34 -11.62
CA LYS A 333 0.55 -25.70 -12.73
C LYS A 333 -0.16 -25.94 -14.05
N ASN A 334 -0.03 -24.98 -14.96
CA ASN A 334 -0.68 -24.98 -16.28
C ASN A 334 -2.21 -25.17 -16.21
N PHE A 335 -2.81 -24.98 -15.02
CA PHE A 335 -4.24 -25.17 -14.72
C PHE A 335 -4.78 -26.55 -15.13
N SER A 336 -3.91 -27.57 -15.12
CA SER A 336 -4.12 -28.80 -15.89
C SER A 336 -4.92 -29.90 -15.20
N TYR A 337 -5.15 -29.78 -13.88
CA TYR A 337 -5.64 -30.84 -12.99
C TYR A 337 -4.80 -32.12 -12.94
N ASN A 338 -3.63 -32.18 -13.59
CA ASN A 338 -2.76 -33.35 -13.57
C ASN A 338 -2.04 -33.47 -12.22
N ALA A 339 -1.97 -34.68 -11.66
CA ALA A 339 -1.23 -34.93 -10.42
C ALA A 339 0.26 -34.51 -10.48
N ASN A 340 0.89 -34.54 -11.65
CA ASN A 340 2.28 -34.09 -11.85
C ASN A 340 2.45 -32.57 -11.77
N ASP A 341 1.38 -31.81 -12.01
CA ASP A 341 1.35 -30.36 -11.95
C ASP A 341 0.87 -29.83 -10.58
N LEU A 342 0.47 -30.73 -9.66
CA LEU A 342 -0.07 -30.40 -8.34
C LEU A 342 0.93 -29.61 -7.49
N ILE A 343 0.49 -28.49 -6.92
CA ILE A 343 1.29 -27.65 -6.04
C ILE A 343 1.05 -28.06 -4.58
N GLU A 344 2.13 -28.44 -3.88
CA GLU A 344 2.08 -28.79 -2.46
C GLU A 344 1.58 -27.61 -1.60
N GLU A 345 0.84 -27.93 -0.54
CA GLU A 345 0.32 -26.92 0.41
C GLU A 345 1.42 -26.06 1.04
N SER A 346 2.57 -26.69 1.28
CA SER A 346 3.81 -26.10 1.79
C SER A 346 4.33 -24.92 0.96
N LYS A 347 3.91 -24.80 -0.30
CA LYS A 347 4.27 -23.71 -1.23
C LYS A 347 3.36 -22.49 -1.11
N TYR A 348 2.13 -22.67 -0.64
CA TYR A 348 1.21 -21.56 -0.38
C TYR A 348 1.41 -21.02 1.03
N LYS A 349 1.48 -21.91 2.03
CA LYS A 349 1.40 -21.53 3.45
C LYS A 349 2.23 -22.46 4.33
N LEU A 350 2.90 -21.89 5.34
CA LEU A 350 3.52 -22.68 6.40
C LEU A 350 2.47 -23.18 7.40
N SER A 351 2.55 -24.45 7.79
CA SER A 351 1.65 -25.08 8.77
C SER A 351 1.65 -24.45 10.16
N SER A 352 2.65 -23.63 10.48
CA SER A 352 2.72 -22.85 11.74
C SER A 352 1.91 -21.54 11.70
N ILE A 353 1.36 -21.16 10.56
CA ILE A 353 0.55 -19.95 10.39
C ILE A 353 -0.92 -20.34 10.39
N GLU A 354 -1.75 -19.60 11.12
CA GLU A 354 -3.20 -19.80 11.12
C GLU A 354 -3.86 -19.16 9.88
N SER A 355 -4.99 -19.70 9.42
CA SER A 355 -5.80 -19.02 8.41
C SER A 355 -6.72 -17.98 9.02
N PRO A 356 -7.28 -17.06 8.21
CA PRO A 356 -8.29 -16.13 8.69
C PRO A 356 -9.47 -16.79 9.40
N LEU A 357 -9.80 -18.03 9.02
CA LEU A 357 -10.91 -18.80 9.58
C LEU A 357 -10.59 -19.38 10.97
N SER A 358 -9.37 -19.85 11.19
CA SER A 358 -8.93 -20.37 12.49
C SER A 358 -8.57 -19.24 13.47
N ALA A 359 -7.84 -18.22 12.99
CA ALA A 359 -7.43 -17.08 13.79
C ALA A 359 -8.58 -16.10 14.11
N ASN A 360 -9.66 -16.10 13.31
CA ASN A 360 -10.66 -15.02 13.23
C ASN A 360 -10.02 -13.64 12.94
N MET A 361 -8.89 -13.61 12.24
CA MET A 361 -8.15 -12.38 11.89
C MET A 361 -7.92 -12.30 10.38
N ALA A 362 -8.20 -11.16 9.76
CA ALA A 362 -7.91 -10.95 8.33
C ALA A 362 -6.40 -10.95 8.06
N SER A 363 -5.98 -11.52 6.91
CA SER A 363 -4.57 -11.63 6.52
C SER A 363 -3.93 -10.25 6.32
N ILE A 364 -3.38 -9.66 7.38
CA ILE A 364 -2.78 -8.33 7.36
C ILE A 364 -1.42 -8.28 8.04
N PHE A 365 -0.63 -7.30 7.61
CA PHE A 365 0.54 -6.82 8.31
C PHE A 365 0.14 -5.80 9.40
N VAL A 366 0.46 -6.10 10.67
CA VAL A 366 0.29 -5.15 11.78
C VAL A 366 1.30 -4.02 11.67
N LYS A 367 0.95 -2.83 12.16
CA LYS A 367 1.78 -1.64 11.99
C LYS A 367 3.24 -1.78 12.48
N ASN A 368 3.46 -2.45 13.61
CA ASN A 368 4.78 -2.58 14.25
C ASN A 368 4.86 -3.71 15.28
N VAL A 369 6.07 -4.22 15.48
CA VAL A 369 6.47 -5.21 16.50
C VAL A 369 7.61 -4.66 17.35
N SER A 370 7.91 -5.29 18.48
CA SER A 370 9.05 -4.93 19.34
C SER A 370 9.91 -6.14 19.67
N TYR A 371 11.18 -6.12 19.27
CA TYR A 371 12.17 -7.15 19.57
C TYR A 371 12.92 -6.79 20.85
N SER A 372 12.99 -7.70 21.82
CA SER A 372 13.71 -7.48 23.07
C SER A 372 15.12 -8.08 23.01
N THR A 373 16.14 -7.23 23.02
CA THR A 373 17.55 -7.64 22.88
C THR A 373 18.04 -8.48 24.06
N LYS A 374 17.37 -8.39 25.23
CA LYS A 374 17.65 -9.24 26.40
C LYS A 374 17.06 -10.65 26.29
N LYS A 375 15.92 -10.81 25.63
CA LYS A 375 15.22 -12.11 25.52
C LYS A 375 15.49 -12.83 24.21
N CYS A 376 15.95 -12.11 23.19
CA CYS A 376 16.03 -12.56 21.81
C CYS A 376 14.67 -12.98 21.23
N GLU A 377 13.61 -12.26 21.61
CA GLU A 377 12.21 -12.57 21.26
C GLU A 377 11.49 -11.32 20.75
N PHE A 378 10.57 -11.53 19.80
CA PHE A 378 9.59 -10.52 19.40
C PHE A 378 8.41 -10.46 20.35
N SER A 379 7.75 -9.31 20.39
CA SER A 379 6.54 -9.05 21.16
C SER A 379 5.58 -8.18 20.35
N HIS A 380 4.30 -8.57 20.34
CA HIS A 380 3.27 -7.84 19.62
C HIS A 380 2.82 -6.60 20.38
N ARG A 381 2.48 -5.56 19.63
CA ARG A 381 1.66 -4.44 20.09
C ARG A 381 0.36 -4.45 19.29
N LYS A 382 -0.73 -4.04 19.94
CA LYS A 382 -2.13 -4.01 19.44
C LYS A 382 -2.28 -4.14 17.91
N SER A 383 -2.87 -5.24 17.46
CA SER A 383 -3.18 -5.49 16.05
C SER A 383 -4.08 -4.40 15.49
N SER A 384 -3.67 -3.79 14.39
CA SER A 384 -4.43 -2.78 13.66
C SER A 384 -4.03 -2.80 12.20
N PHE A 385 -5.04 -2.73 11.34
CA PHE A 385 -4.88 -2.49 9.93
C PHE A 385 -4.44 -1.04 9.67
N ASP A 386 -3.62 -0.85 8.66
CA ASP A 386 -3.19 0.45 8.14
C ASP A 386 -3.14 0.32 6.61
N SER A 387 -4.11 0.93 5.91
CA SER A 387 -4.34 0.68 4.47
C SER A 387 -3.11 1.01 3.63
N SER A 388 -2.49 2.18 3.87
CA SER A 388 -1.32 2.65 3.12
C SER A 388 -0.06 1.83 3.38
N LYS A 389 -0.05 0.98 4.40
CA LYS A 389 1.02 -0.01 4.61
C LYS A 389 0.66 -1.35 3.97
N ASN A 390 -0.55 -1.83 4.18
CA ASN A 390 -0.95 -3.16 3.75
C ASN A 390 -1.12 -3.24 2.25
N ILE A 391 -1.90 -2.34 1.66
CA ILE A 391 -2.15 -2.33 0.22
C ILE A 391 -0.86 -2.03 -0.54
N PHE A 392 -0.01 -1.13 -0.03
CA PHE A 392 1.33 -0.90 -0.57
C PHE A 392 2.21 -2.16 -0.61
N LEU A 393 2.25 -2.92 0.50
CA LEU A 393 3.02 -4.18 0.51
C LEU A 393 2.43 -5.22 -0.44
N PHE A 394 1.11 -5.37 -0.51
CA PHE A 394 0.46 -6.28 -1.47
C PHE A 394 0.71 -5.88 -2.92
N SER A 395 0.55 -4.60 -3.27
CA SER A 395 0.86 -4.10 -4.62
C SER A 395 2.33 -4.29 -4.97
N MET A 396 3.22 -4.20 -3.99
CA MET A 396 4.64 -4.45 -4.18
C MET A 396 4.94 -5.93 -4.42
N PHE A 397 4.36 -6.87 -3.66
CA PHE A 397 4.52 -8.29 -3.95
C PHE A 397 4.04 -8.65 -5.36
N ILE A 398 2.92 -8.07 -5.80
CA ILE A 398 2.41 -8.27 -7.17
C ILE A 398 3.40 -7.68 -8.19
N TYR A 399 3.65 -6.38 -8.17
CA TYR A 399 4.49 -5.70 -9.17
C TYR A 399 5.95 -6.20 -9.26
N LEU A 400 6.50 -6.73 -8.16
CA LEU A 400 7.85 -7.29 -8.15
C LEU A 400 7.91 -8.74 -8.66
N PHE A 401 6.88 -9.55 -8.45
CA PHE A 401 6.96 -11.01 -8.68
C PHE A 401 5.88 -11.60 -9.61
N GLU A 402 4.92 -10.83 -10.12
CA GLU A 402 3.86 -11.34 -11.01
C GLU A 402 4.42 -12.10 -12.22
N ASN A 403 5.46 -11.57 -12.87
CA ASN A 403 6.11 -12.24 -14.00
C ASN A 403 6.77 -13.56 -13.57
N ASP A 404 7.54 -13.55 -12.48
CA ASP A 404 8.22 -14.75 -11.95
C ASP A 404 7.19 -15.82 -11.53
N PHE A 405 6.08 -15.41 -10.91
CA PHE A 405 4.96 -16.26 -10.51
C PHE A 405 4.20 -16.82 -11.71
N THR A 406 3.87 -15.98 -12.70
CA THR A 406 3.18 -16.39 -13.93
C THR A 406 4.03 -17.39 -14.71
N SER A 407 5.34 -17.18 -14.84
CA SER A 407 6.26 -18.15 -15.43
C SER A 407 6.36 -19.45 -14.62
N TYR A 408 6.27 -19.39 -13.29
CA TYR A 408 6.25 -20.58 -12.43
C TYR A 408 4.96 -21.40 -12.54
N ILE A 409 3.80 -20.74 -12.64
CA ILE A 409 2.47 -21.38 -12.72
C ILE A 409 2.16 -21.84 -14.14
N CYS A 410 2.28 -20.97 -15.14
CA CYS A 410 1.89 -21.22 -16.53
C CYS A 410 3.01 -21.82 -17.40
N GLY A 411 4.24 -21.91 -16.87
CA GLY A 411 5.41 -22.26 -17.67
C GLY A 411 5.79 -21.18 -18.70
N ASN A 412 6.69 -21.52 -19.61
CA ASN A 412 7.12 -20.65 -20.71
C ASN A 412 6.17 -20.69 -21.93
N GLU A 413 5.18 -21.59 -21.92
CA GLU A 413 4.19 -21.75 -22.99
C GLU A 413 2.82 -21.37 -22.45
N LYS A 414 2.19 -20.31 -22.99
CA LYS A 414 0.81 -19.97 -22.63
C LYS A 414 -0.09 -21.21 -22.81
N PRO A 415 -0.96 -21.54 -21.85
CA PRO A 415 -1.76 -22.76 -21.92
C PRO A 415 -2.60 -22.78 -23.20
N LEU A 416 -2.33 -23.74 -24.07
CA LEU A 416 -3.17 -24.03 -25.24
C LEU A 416 -4.53 -24.55 -24.73
N PRO A 417 -5.66 -24.00 -25.19
CA PRO A 417 -6.99 -24.40 -24.71
C PRO A 417 -7.25 -25.88 -25.04
N LYS A 418 -7.25 -26.75 -24.02
CA LYS A 418 -7.50 -28.18 -24.17
C LYS A 418 -8.89 -28.54 -23.64
N GLN A 419 -9.77 -28.85 -24.60
CA GLN A 419 -11.02 -29.61 -24.52
C GLN A 419 -11.89 -29.47 -23.26
N LYS A 420 -13.04 -28.80 -23.47
CA LYS A 420 -14.19 -28.72 -22.55
C LYS A 420 -14.49 -30.04 -21.82
N VAL A 421 -14.24 -30.08 -20.52
CA VAL A 421 -14.88 -31.04 -19.62
C VAL A 421 -16.26 -30.49 -19.27
N SER A 422 -17.30 -31.02 -19.90
CA SER A 422 -18.67 -30.51 -19.75
C SER A 422 -19.32 -30.92 -18.43
N MET A 423 -19.08 -30.17 -17.35
CA MET A 423 -19.98 -30.20 -16.20
C MET A 423 -21.24 -29.37 -16.49
N ASN A 424 -22.35 -30.07 -16.73
CA ASN A 424 -23.67 -29.47 -16.93
C ASN A 424 -24.15 -28.73 -15.66
N ARG A 425 -23.95 -27.42 -15.61
CA ARG A 425 -24.74 -26.50 -14.77
C ARG A 425 -25.49 -25.50 -15.67
N LYS A 426 -26.77 -25.28 -15.35
CA LYS A 426 -27.67 -24.46 -16.17
C LYS A 426 -27.26 -22.99 -16.13
N ILE A 427 -26.83 -22.45 -17.26
CA ILE A 427 -26.56 -21.03 -17.46
C ILE A 427 -27.87 -20.25 -17.27
N SER A 428 -27.94 -19.40 -16.23
CA SER A 428 -28.96 -18.36 -16.10
C SER A 428 -28.53 -17.11 -16.85
N LYS A 429 -29.49 -16.49 -17.55
CA LYS A 429 -29.29 -15.43 -18.54
C LYS A 429 -28.56 -14.18 -18.03
N GLU A 430 -27.98 -13.45 -18.97
CA GLU A 430 -27.46 -12.10 -18.80
C GLU A 430 -28.50 -11.17 -18.15
N TYR A 431 -28.04 -10.30 -17.24
CA TYR A 431 -28.84 -9.24 -16.64
C TYR A 431 -28.28 -7.88 -17.08
N PRO A 432 -29.11 -6.97 -17.63
CA PRO A 432 -28.72 -5.57 -17.81
C PRO A 432 -28.50 -4.90 -16.44
N LEU A 433 -27.47 -4.07 -16.31
CA LEU A 433 -27.36 -3.13 -15.19
C LEU A 433 -28.17 -1.87 -15.51
N ASP A 434 -29.35 -1.73 -14.90
CA ASP A 434 -30.10 -0.47 -14.94
C ASP A 434 -29.44 0.58 -14.03
N ASN A 435 -28.74 1.53 -14.67
CA ASN A 435 -28.18 2.70 -13.99
C ASN A 435 -29.29 3.68 -13.56
N LYS A 436 -29.34 4.00 -12.26
CA LYS A 436 -30.03 5.20 -11.73
C LYS A 436 -29.12 6.04 -10.83
N ILE A 437 -27.96 6.41 -11.36
CA ILE A 437 -27.25 7.61 -10.92
C ILE A 437 -27.81 8.76 -11.76
N LYS A 438 -28.42 9.76 -11.11
CA LYS A 438 -28.95 10.93 -11.82
C LYS A 438 -27.80 11.69 -12.47
N GLU A 439 -27.81 11.76 -13.81
CA GLU A 439 -26.93 12.63 -14.57
C GLU A 439 -27.22 14.09 -14.24
N ASN A 440 -26.17 14.85 -14.00
CA ASN A 440 -26.13 16.29 -14.22
C ASN A 440 -24.75 16.58 -14.81
N SER A 441 -24.60 16.26 -16.10
CA SER A 441 -23.38 16.50 -16.85
C SER A 441 -23.35 17.94 -17.36
N GLN A 442 -22.44 18.76 -16.81
CA GLN A 442 -21.75 19.83 -17.53
C GLN A 442 -20.72 20.50 -16.61
N HIS A 443 -19.45 20.14 -16.77
CA HIS A 443 -18.28 21.03 -16.86
C HIS A 443 -16.98 20.24 -16.69
N SER A 444 -16.16 20.23 -17.74
CA SER A 444 -14.75 19.85 -17.66
C SER A 444 -13.93 21.11 -17.35
N PRO A 445 -13.22 21.21 -16.22
CA PRO A 445 -12.27 22.30 -16.00
C PRO A 445 -10.97 22.02 -16.78
N LYS A 446 -10.52 22.99 -17.57
CA LYS A 446 -9.15 22.95 -18.15
C LYS A 446 -8.15 23.31 -17.06
N LEU A 447 -7.17 22.44 -16.79
CA LEU A 447 -6.20 22.60 -15.70
C LEU A 447 -5.09 23.65 -15.94
N ALA A 448 -5.25 24.57 -16.91
CA ALA A 448 -4.17 25.41 -17.43
C ALA A 448 -4.57 26.89 -17.60
N ALA A 449 -4.88 27.59 -16.49
CA ALA A 449 -5.03 29.05 -16.48
C ALA A 449 -4.98 29.73 -15.08
N SER A 450 -4.29 29.17 -14.07
CA SER A 450 -4.01 29.92 -12.83
C SER A 450 -2.87 29.29 -12.03
N LEU A 451 -1.65 29.82 -12.17
CA LEU A 451 -0.53 29.81 -11.21
C LEU A 451 0.72 30.41 -11.88
N SER A 452 0.72 31.74 -12.06
CA SER A 452 1.89 32.48 -12.52
C SER A 452 2.62 33.07 -11.30
N PRO A 453 3.91 32.79 -11.08
CA PRO A 453 4.65 33.41 -9.98
C PRO A 453 5.02 34.86 -10.33
N SER A 454 4.51 35.82 -9.55
CA SER A 454 4.97 37.22 -9.60
C SER A 454 6.34 37.33 -8.93
N VAL A 455 7.39 37.50 -9.74
CA VAL A 455 8.75 37.79 -9.27
C VAL A 455 8.86 39.28 -8.94
N GLU A 456 8.88 39.64 -7.65
CA GLU A 456 9.29 40.97 -7.22
C GLU A 456 10.81 41.00 -6.97
N THR A 457 11.51 41.79 -7.78
CA THR A 457 12.93 42.08 -7.61
C THR A 457 13.13 43.14 -6.52
N VAL A 458 13.93 42.81 -5.50
CA VAL A 458 14.38 43.79 -4.50
C VAL A 458 15.66 44.48 -4.99
N ASP A 459 15.64 45.81 -5.14
CA ASP A 459 16.73 46.61 -4.58
C ASP A 459 16.42 48.12 -4.36
N LYS A 460 16.77 48.56 -3.15
CA LYS A 460 17.24 49.90 -2.71
C LYS A 460 16.42 51.21 -2.90
N ASN A 461 16.31 51.86 -1.73
CA ASN A 461 16.33 53.30 -1.43
C ASN A 461 15.00 54.05 -1.17
N SER A 462 14.88 54.43 0.10
CA SER A 462 14.01 55.45 0.71
C SER A 462 14.41 56.89 0.27
N PRO A 463 13.73 57.99 0.70
CA PRO A 463 12.57 58.07 1.60
C PRO A 463 11.46 59.08 1.18
N HIS A 464 10.51 59.27 2.10
CA HIS A 464 9.73 60.49 2.44
C HIS A 464 8.24 60.61 2.09
N ASN A 465 7.48 60.89 3.16
CA ASN A 465 6.29 61.76 3.24
C ASN A 465 4.98 61.28 2.57
N LYS A 466 3.78 61.61 3.06
CA LYS A 466 3.26 62.02 4.39
C LYS A 466 1.72 61.98 4.27
N TYR A 467 1.02 62.16 5.39
CA TYR A 467 -0.44 62.32 5.51
C TYR A 467 -1.27 61.04 5.29
N GLU A 468 -2.45 60.88 5.89
CA GLU A 468 -3.03 61.23 7.21
C GLU A 468 -4.54 60.90 7.14
N LYS A 469 -5.12 60.58 8.30
CA LYS A 469 -6.53 60.78 8.69
C LYS A 469 -7.64 59.84 8.16
N ASN A 470 -8.17 59.06 9.14
CA ASN A 470 -9.57 59.07 9.63
C ASN A 470 -10.69 58.56 8.67
N ASN A 471 -11.80 57.93 9.07
CA ASN A 471 -12.41 57.49 10.35
C ASN A 471 -13.57 56.50 10.01
N ALA A 472 -14.21 55.72 10.89
CA ALA A 472 -13.92 55.20 12.25
C ALA A 472 -15.03 54.18 12.65
N HIS A 473 -14.86 53.49 13.80
CA HIS A 473 -15.90 52.75 14.57
C HIS A 473 -16.44 51.42 13.96
N GLN A 474 -16.84 50.39 14.73
CA GLN A 474 -16.94 50.24 16.20
C GLN A 474 -16.82 48.75 16.61
N GLN A 475 -16.27 48.47 17.81
CA GLN A 475 -16.50 47.21 18.55
C GLN A 475 -17.65 47.41 19.57
N PRO A 476 -18.28 46.34 20.05
CA PRO A 476 -17.94 45.79 21.38
C PRO A 476 -17.77 44.25 21.34
N ALA A 477 -16.87 43.59 22.09
CA ALA A 477 -16.45 43.66 23.50
C ALA A 477 -17.16 42.62 24.40
N THR A 478 -16.36 42.02 25.30
CA THR A 478 -16.59 40.76 26.02
C THR A 478 -17.37 40.92 27.33
N VAL A 479 -18.05 39.85 27.79
CA VAL A 479 -18.54 39.75 29.18
C VAL A 479 -18.06 38.44 29.83
N LYS A 480 -17.46 38.55 31.02
CA LYS A 480 -17.24 37.45 31.97
C LYS A 480 -18.39 37.40 32.98
N LEU A 481 -18.72 36.22 33.50
CA LEU A 481 -19.39 36.08 34.81
C LEU A 481 -18.78 34.92 35.61
N VAL A 482 -18.93 35.00 36.93
CA VAL A 482 -18.10 34.31 37.95
C VAL A 482 -19.00 33.83 39.11
N VAL A 483 -18.90 32.53 39.44
CA VAL A 483 -19.06 31.89 40.78
C VAL A 483 -20.36 32.13 41.59
N ASN A 484 -21.05 31.04 42.00
CA ASN A 484 -21.04 30.62 43.42
C ASN A 484 -21.53 29.18 43.73
N GLU A 485 -21.20 28.71 44.93
CA GLU A 485 -21.25 27.32 45.44
C GLU A 485 -22.55 26.91 46.18
N LYS A 486 -22.74 25.60 46.37
CA LYS A 486 -23.16 24.87 47.61
C LYS A 486 -23.46 23.39 47.26
N SER A 487 -22.66 22.38 47.66
CA SER A 487 -22.40 21.81 49.01
C SER A 487 -23.41 20.75 49.47
N ALA A 488 -22.99 19.48 49.57
CA ALA A 488 -23.50 18.47 50.51
C ALA A 488 -22.51 17.31 50.65
N ASP A 489 -22.14 16.96 51.88
CA ASP A 489 -21.19 15.90 52.24
C ASP A 489 -21.77 14.47 52.14
N ILE A 490 -20.89 13.46 52.18
CA ILE A 490 -20.89 12.41 53.22
C ILE A 490 -19.52 11.71 53.29
N ASN A 491 -19.15 11.29 54.51
CA ASN A 491 -17.80 10.98 54.99
C ASN A 491 -17.39 9.49 54.79
N PRO A 492 -16.09 9.11 54.85
CA PRO A 492 -15.62 7.73 54.78
C PRO A 492 -15.19 7.13 56.15
N GLN A 493 -15.21 5.79 56.26
CA GLN A 493 -14.46 4.86 57.14
C GLN A 493 -15.15 3.48 57.01
N THR A 494 -14.52 2.31 56.88
CA THR A 494 -13.47 1.63 57.68
C THR A 494 -12.72 0.59 56.81
N LEU A 495 -11.38 0.44 56.90
CA LEU A 495 -10.68 -0.63 57.65
C LEU A 495 -11.27 -2.07 57.49
N ASP A 496 -10.52 -3.02 56.92
CA ASP A 496 -9.54 -3.80 57.70
C ASP A 496 -8.47 -4.55 56.85
N LYS A 497 -7.51 -5.20 57.53
CA LYS A 497 -6.22 -5.73 57.02
C LYS A 497 -6.34 -7.08 56.31
N ASN A 498 -5.35 -7.42 55.46
CA ASN A 498 -4.42 -8.51 55.81
C ASN A 498 -3.17 -8.61 54.90
N LYS A 499 -2.06 -9.04 55.51
CA LYS A 499 -0.73 -9.23 54.90
C LYS A 499 -0.04 -10.41 55.60
N PRO A 500 0.59 -11.34 54.89
CA PRO A 500 1.74 -12.09 55.42
C PRO A 500 2.95 -11.88 54.50
N SER A 501 4.01 -11.18 54.93
CA SER A 501 5.10 -11.66 55.82
C SER A 501 6.16 -12.51 55.10
N LYS A 502 7.36 -11.93 54.91
CA LYS A 502 8.56 -12.66 54.49
C LYS A 502 8.98 -13.67 55.57
N LYS A 503 9.51 -14.82 55.15
CA LYS A 503 10.48 -15.58 55.96
C LYS A 503 11.71 -15.90 55.12
N SER A 504 12.86 -15.58 55.67
CA SER A 504 14.17 -16.04 55.22
C SER A 504 14.55 -17.32 55.95
N SER A 505 15.25 -18.22 55.28
CA SER A 505 16.06 -19.25 55.94
C SER A 505 17.26 -19.58 55.07
N LYS A 506 18.46 -19.31 55.59
CA LYS A 506 19.69 -19.91 55.10
C LYS A 506 19.70 -21.39 55.47
N LYS A 507 20.17 -22.23 54.57
CA LYS A 507 21.25 -23.18 54.88
C LYS A 507 22.08 -23.38 53.62
#